data_AF-A0A7G9WJL7-F1
#
_entry.id   AF-A0A7G9WJL7-F1
#
_cell.length_a   1.000
_cell.length_b   1.000
_cell.length_c   1.000
_cell.angle_alpha   90.00
_cell.angle_beta   90.00
_cell.angle_gamma   90.00
#
_symmetry.space_group_name_H-M   'P 1'
#
loop_
_entity.id
_entity.type
_entity.pdbx_description
1 polymer ?
#
loop_
_entity_poly.entity_id
_entity_poly.type
_entity_poly.pdbx_seq_one_letter_code
_entity_poly.pdbx_strand_id
1 'polypeptide(L)'
;MQKYYIASTAAYQVTISSMAYKVLSYLQTCADYKTRTCFPKRKTIAVKCGISVRSVVRAVNDLCAAGLLKRKFQFAFFVGDNAIRQKENLYTVIDDPQISLQGTNGTTAGNFSEEAKDGSKGCVDKNILYRAQSADFSELTGSELRVYNYITLRAGKGCSCFLSKREIAAGCEISTATVYRCIKKLANKGLLGIQAQTRNSITGDNGTASNLYTILPFARRPKLAAAKLLFAFLLNRTLCYSPISPDSVTGEGFTVVTPRTLSLKNKTLKKEPEWKTKFIERGRNWLSKILNTDGKV
;
A
#
# COMPACT_ATOMS: atom_id res chain seq x y z
N MET A 1 -22.54 4.75 3.65
CA MET A 1 -21.61 5.79 4.17
C MET A 1 -20.23 5.20 4.37
N GLN A 2 -19.20 5.81 3.78
CA GLN A 2 -17.82 5.43 4.05
C GLN A 2 -17.44 5.88 5.47
N LYS A 3 -17.00 4.94 6.30
CA LYS A 3 -16.47 5.25 7.62
C LYS A 3 -15.07 5.83 7.45
N TYR A 4 -14.80 6.90 8.16
CA TYR A 4 -13.49 7.53 8.22
C TYR A 4 -13.12 7.75 9.68
N TYR A 5 -11.85 7.99 9.94
CA TYR A 5 -11.36 8.35 11.26
C TYR A 5 -10.27 9.41 11.15
N ILE A 6 -9.96 10.05 12.27
CA ILE A 6 -8.94 11.09 12.33
C ILE A 6 -7.60 10.46 12.72
N ALA A 7 -6.66 10.52 11.79
CA ALA A 7 -5.29 10.06 11.97
C ALA A 7 -4.34 11.26 12.10
N SER A 8 -3.25 11.09 12.86
CA SER A 8 -2.17 12.08 12.99
C SER A 8 -0.96 11.70 12.12
N THR A 9 -0.27 12.70 11.57
CA THR A 9 1.02 12.51 10.88
C THR A 9 2.16 12.11 11.80
N ALA A 10 2.03 12.28 13.12
CA ALA A 10 3.04 11.90 14.10
C ALA A 10 3.48 10.44 13.99
N ALA A 11 2.57 9.55 13.57
CA ALA A 11 2.86 8.14 13.36
C ALA A 11 3.90 7.87 12.25
N TYR A 12 4.17 8.85 11.37
CA TYR A 12 5.21 8.77 10.35
C TYR A 12 6.55 9.35 10.79
N GLN A 13 6.57 10.17 11.84
CA GLN A 13 7.80 10.76 12.40
C GLN A 13 8.52 9.81 13.36
N VAL A 14 7.82 8.78 13.86
CA VAL A 14 8.36 7.82 14.82
C VAL A 14 8.49 6.43 14.20
N THR A 15 9.61 5.77 14.49
CA THR A 15 9.91 4.40 14.05
C THR A 15 9.07 3.38 14.84
N ILE A 16 7.88 3.08 14.33
CA ILE A 16 6.98 2.09 14.94
C ILE A 16 6.83 0.82 14.10
N SER A 17 6.68 -0.30 14.81
CA SER A 17 6.39 -1.61 14.21
C SER A 17 5.10 -1.59 13.40
N SER A 18 5.03 -2.40 12.34
CA SER A 18 3.81 -2.55 11.53
C SER A 18 2.60 -2.97 12.39
N MET A 19 2.82 -3.89 13.33
CA MET A 19 1.79 -4.33 14.28
C MET A 19 1.29 -3.18 15.17
N ALA A 20 2.22 -2.35 15.65
CA ALA A 20 1.91 -1.17 16.46
C ALA A 20 1.10 -0.15 15.66
N TYR A 21 1.48 0.13 14.41
CA TYR A 21 0.74 1.03 13.52
C TYR A 21 -0.71 0.54 13.27
N LYS A 22 -0.89 -0.78 13.12
CA LYS A 22 -2.20 -1.41 12.96
C LYS A 22 -3.10 -1.18 14.17
N VAL A 23 -2.57 -1.42 15.38
CA VAL A 23 -3.30 -1.19 16.64
C VAL A 23 -3.60 0.30 16.82
N LEU A 24 -2.65 1.18 16.54
CA LEU A 24 -2.84 2.64 16.59
C LEU A 24 -3.98 3.09 15.68
N SER A 25 -3.98 2.62 14.43
CA SER A 25 -5.03 2.94 13.45
C SER A 25 -6.41 2.51 13.97
N TYR A 26 -6.52 1.32 14.55
CA TYR A 26 -7.76 0.87 15.18
C TYR A 26 -8.17 1.74 16.38
N LEU A 27 -7.25 2.08 17.27
CA LEU A 27 -7.54 2.95 18.42
C LEU A 27 -8.01 4.34 17.96
N GLN A 28 -7.39 4.90 16.92
CA GLN A 28 -7.82 6.17 16.31
C GLN A 28 -9.25 6.10 15.73
N THR A 29 -9.71 4.92 15.28
CA THR A 29 -11.11 4.73 14.84
C THR A 29 -12.10 4.68 15.99
N CYS A 30 -11.66 4.23 17.17
CA CYS A 30 -12.49 4.12 18.37
C CYS A 30 -12.43 5.38 19.23
N ALA A 31 -11.47 6.28 18.97
CA ALA A 31 -11.23 7.46 19.77
C ALA A 31 -12.29 8.54 19.55
N ASP A 32 -12.70 9.15 20.65
CA ASP A 32 -13.59 10.31 20.62
C ASP A 32 -12.92 11.50 19.92
N TYR A 33 -13.71 12.27 19.18
CA TYR A 33 -13.21 13.42 18.43
C TYR A 33 -12.63 14.54 19.31
N LYS A 34 -13.24 14.78 20.49
CA LYS A 34 -12.87 15.89 21.39
C LYS A 34 -11.72 15.51 22.31
N THR A 35 -11.83 14.36 22.98
CA THR A 35 -10.89 13.95 24.04
C THR A 35 -9.76 13.06 23.54
N ARG A 36 -9.88 12.52 22.31
CA ARG A 36 -8.95 11.51 21.75
C ARG A 36 -8.77 10.29 22.65
N THR A 37 -9.77 10.02 23.50
CA THR A 37 -9.79 8.88 24.41
C THR A 37 -10.61 7.72 23.85
N CYS A 38 -10.22 6.50 24.18
CA CYS A 38 -11.02 5.31 23.96
C CYS A 38 -10.76 4.27 25.06
N PHE A 39 -11.72 3.36 25.26
CA PHE A 39 -11.63 2.32 26.29
C PHE A 39 -11.86 0.89 25.75
N PRO A 40 -11.38 0.49 24.54
CA PRO A 40 -11.64 -0.85 24.03
C PRO A 40 -10.93 -1.94 24.86
N LYS A 41 -11.65 -3.04 25.17
CA LYS A 41 -11.04 -4.26 25.74
C LYS A 41 -9.88 -4.77 24.86
N ARG A 42 -8.80 -5.25 25.49
CA ARG A 42 -7.67 -5.92 24.82
C ARG A 42 -8.12 -7.06 23.89
N LYS A 43 -9.11 -7.85 24.33
CA LYS A 43 -9.72 -8.93 23.53
C LYS A 43 -10.43 -8.38 22.28
N THR A 44 -11.14 -7.27 22.41
CA THR A 44 -11.81 -6.62 21.27
C THR A 44 -10.82 -6.10 20.25
N ILE A 45 -9.72 -5.45 20.69
CA ILE A 45 -8.63 -5.01 19.81
C ILE A 45 -8.04 -6.21 19.05
N ALA A 46 -7.75 -7.30 19.77
CA ALA A 46 -7.20 -8.52 19.21
C ALA A 46 -8.08 -9.08 18.09
N VAL A 47 -9.39 -9.21 18.34
CA VAL A 47 -10.36 -9.70 17.36
C VAL A 47 -10.46 -8.77 16.14
N LYS A 48 -10.58 -7.45 16.37
CA LYS A 48 -10.74 -6.48 15.28
C LYS A 48 -9.49 -6.34 14.41
N CYS A 49 -8.31 -6.42 15.02
CA CYS A 49 -7.05 -6.40 14.29
C CYS A 49 -6.64 -7.78 13.75
N GLY A 50 -7.31 -8.88 14.14
CA GLY A 50 -6.94 -10.24 13.74
C GLY A 50 -5.57 -10.69 14.28
N ILE A 51 -5.26 -10.34 15.53
CA ILE A 51 -3.94 -10.57 16.16
C ILE A 51 -4.12 -11.14 17.57
N SER A 52 -3.07 -11.77 18.11
CA SER A 52 -3.13 -12.32 19.47
C SER A 52 -3.21 -11.21 20.53
N VAL A 53 -3.82 -11.50 21.67
CA VAL A 53 -3.88 -10.57 22.82
C VAL A 53 -2.47 -10.19 23.30
N ARG A 54 -1.52 -11.14 23.26
CA ARG A 54 -0.11 -10.87 23.61
C ARG A 54 0.53 -9.87 22.64
N SER A 55 0.25 -10.00 21.34
CA SER A 55 0.70 -9.04 20.32
C SER A 55 0.09 -7.66 20.53
N VAL A 56 -1.18 -7.57 20.96
CA VAL A 56 -1.80 -6.29 21.34
C VAL A 56 -1.05 -5.64 22.49
N VAL A 57 -0.73 -6.41 23.55
CA VAL A 57 0.00 -5.87 24.71
C VAL A 57 1.37 -5.34 24.30
N ARG A 58 2.11 -6.09 23.48
CA ARG A 58 3.40 -5.64 22.94
C ARG A 58 3.25 -4.36 22.11
N ALA A 59 2.33 -4.36 21.15
CA ALA A 59 2.05 -3.20 20.31
C ALA A 59 1.67 -1.95 21.11
N VAL A 60 0.84 -2.10 22.16
CA VAL A 60 0.47 -0.99 23.05
C VAL A 60 1.69 -0.47 23.82
N ASN A 61 2.55 -1.34 24.32
CA ASN A 61 3.78 -0.92 25.01
C ASN A 61 4.73 -0.20 24.04
N ASP A 62 4.89 -0.69 22.82
CA ASP A 62 5.70 -0.05 21.76
C ASP A 62 5.15 1.36 21.45
N LEU A 63 3.82 1.53 21.37
CA LEU A 63 3.17 2.83 21.16
C LEU A 63 3.34 3.79 22.35
N CYS A 64 3.32 3.27 23.57
CA CYS A 64 3.58 4.06 24.77
C CYS A 64 5.05 4.52 24.82
N ALA A 65 5.99 3.64 24.49
CA ALA A 65 7.41 3.98 24.41
C ALA A 65 7.68 5.02 23.31
N ALA A 66 6.97 4.93 22.18
CA ALA A 66 7.01 5.89 21.08
C ALA A 66 6.34 7.25 21.40
N GLY A 67 5.70 7.41 22.55
CA GLY A 67 5.00 8.66 22.92
C GLY A 67 3.71 8.93 22.14
N LEU A 68 3.21 7.98 21.35
CA LEU A 68 1.98 8.13 20.54
C LEU A 68 0.71 7.76 21.32
N LEU A 69 0.86 7.10 22.47
CA LEU A 69 -0.26 6.58 23.25
C LEU A 69 0.00 6.69 24.75
N LYS A 70 -0.96 7.23 25.50
CA LYS A 70 -0.96 7.16 26.97
C LYS A 70 -1.97 6.12 27.43
N ARG A 71 -1.52 5.17 28.25
CA ARG A 71 -2.37 4.15 28.86
C ARG A 71 -2.58 4.47 30.34
N LYS A 72 -3.84 4.52 30.78
CA LYS A 72 -4.20 4.54 32.21
C LYS A 72 -4.93 3.24 32.57
N PHE A 73 -4.44 2.57 33.61
CA PHE A 73 -5.13 1.41 34.18
C PHE A 73 -6.30 1.90 35.02
N GLN A 74 -7.46 1.27 34.85
CA GLN A 74 -8.64 1.54 35.67
C GLN A 74 -8.93 0.32 36.53
N PHE A 75 -9.23 0.56 37.80
CA PHE A 75 -9.66 -0.46 38.73
C PHE A 75 -11.02 -0.04 39.29
N ALA A 76 -11.94 -0.99 39.38
CA ALA A 76 -13.26 -0.74 39.93
C ALA A 76 -13.46 -1.63 41.16
N PHE A 77 -14.05 -1.04 42.19
CA PHE A 77 -14.50 -1.75 43.37
C PHE A 77 -15.86 -2.39 43.08
N PHE A 78 -15.97 -3.70 43.32
CA PHE A 78 -17.22 -4.43 43.13
C PHE A 78 -17.83 -4.71 44.50
N VAL A 79 -18.95 -4.04 44.79
CA VAL A 79 -19.63 -4.06 46.10
C VAL A 79 -20.05 -5.46 46.54
N GLY A 80 -20.36 -6.37 45.60
CA GLY A 80 -20.81 -7.73 45.94
C GLY A 80 -19.73 -8.63 46.53
N ASP A 81 -18.47 -8.48 46.09
CA ASP A 81 -17.39 -9.43 46.43
C ASP A 81 -16.29 -8.78 47.30
N ASN A 82 -16.43 -7.50 47.68
CA ASN A 82 -15.39 -6.68 48.32
C ASN A 82 -14.02 -6.75 47.61
N ALA A 83 -14.03 -7.01 46.29
CA ALA A 83 -12.83 -7.22 45.49
C ALA A 83 -12.60 -6.05 44.53
N ILE A 84 -11.34 -5.63 44.42
CA ILE A 84 -10.89 -4.67 43.41
C ILE A 84 -10.54 -5.47 42.15
N ARG A 85 -11.25 -5.22 41.05
CA ARG A 85 -10.96 -5.85 39.76
C ARG A 85 -10.52 -4.80 38.75
N GLN A 86 -9.62 -5.19 37.86
CA GLN A 86 -9.17 -4.33 36.77
C GLN A 86 -10.31 -4.14 35.75
N LYS A 87 -10.67 -2.89 35.49
CA LYS A 87 -11.57 -2.50 34.40
C LYS A 87 -10.78 -2.40 33.08
N GLU A 88 -11.47 -2.04 32.02
CA GLU A 88 -10.88 -1.73 30.73
C GLU A 88 -9.90 -0.55 30.85
N ASN A 89 -8.79 -0.63 30.13
CA ASN A 89 -7.80 0.44 30.16
C ASN A 89 -8.33 1.65 29.39
N LEU A 90 -8.04 2.85 29.89
CA LEU A 90 -8.26 4.08 29.15
C LEU A 90 -7.02 4.38 28.31
N TYR A 91 -7.22 4.50 27.01
CA TYR A 91 -6.20 4.86 26.04
C TYR A 91 -6.44 6.28 25.57
N THR A 92 -5.41 7.11 25.60
CA THR A 92 -5.42 8.47 25.05
C THR A 92 -4.43 8.51 23.90
N VAL A 93 -4.92 8.78 22.69
CA VAL A 93 -4.06 8.97 21.51
C VAL A 93 -3.41 10.34 21.62
N ILE A 94 -2.08 10.38 21.49
CA ILE A 94 -1.31 11.62 21.50
C ILE A 94 -0.95 11.95 20.07
N ASP A 95 -1.38 13.14 19.62
CA ASP A 95 -1.16 13.58 18.25
C ASP A 95 0.17 14.34 18.06
N ASP A 96 0.73 14.88 19.14
CA ASP A 96 2.08 15.44 19.21
C ASP A 96 2.93 14.61 20.18
N PRO A 97 3.76 13.67 19.67
CA PRO A 97 4.59 12.85 20.53
C PRO A 97 5.57 13.76 21.25
N GLN A 98 5.44 13.85 22.57
CA GLN A 98 6.51 14.39 23.39
C GLN A 98 7.66 13.41 23.26
N ILE A 99 8.57 13.65 22.32
CA ILE A 99 9.82 12.92 22.23
C ILE A 99 10.51 13.21 23.56
N SER A 100 10.36 12.30 24.51
CA SER A 100 11.13 12.35 25.73
C SER A 100 12.59 12.26 25.28
N LEU A 101 13.35 13.32 25.49
CA LEU A 101 14.81 13.27 25.59
C LEU A 101 15.15 12.32 26.75
N GLN A 102 14.96 11.02 26.56
CA GLN A 102 15.49 10.03 27.48
C GLN A 102 16.95 9.90 27.12
N GLY A 103 17.77 10.55 27.94
CA GLY A 103 19.22 10.51 27.85
C GLY A 103 19.71 9.09 27.67
N THR A 104 20.53 8.91 26.65
CA THR A 104 21.40 7.76 26.47
C THR A 104 22.43 7.76 27.60
N ASN A 105 22.06 7.27 28.77
CA ASN A 105 23.03 6.78 29.74
C ASN A 105 23.43 5.37 29.31
N GLY A 106 24.47 5.31 28.47
CA GLY A 106 25.00 4.09 27.89
C GLY A 106 26.28 4.39 27.14
N THR A 107 27.31 4.80 27.89
CA THR A 107 28.69 4.94 27.41
C THR A 107 29.17 3.62 26.81
N THR A 108 29.24 3.57 25.48
CA THR A 108 30.31 2.85 24.78
C THR A 108 30.89 3.83 23.77
N ALA A 109 32.04 4.38 24.14
CA ALA A 109 32.90 5.14 23.26
C ALA A 109 33.25 4.29 22.02
N GLY A 110 33.03 4.86 20.85
CA GLY A 110 33.27 4.20 19.56
C GLY A 110 33.16 5.22 18.43
N ASN A 111 34.25 5.93 18.23
CA ASN A 111 34.58 6.88 17.15
C ASN A 111 33.77 6.74 15.86
N PHE A 112 33.05 7.79 15.46
CA PHE A 112 32.86 8.14 14.05
C PHE A 112 32.89 9.67 13.89
N SER A 113 33.76 10.08 12.98
CA SER A 113 34.13 11.45 12.61
C SER A 113 32.96 12.28 12.09
N GLU A 114 32.90 13.53 12.56
CA GLU A 114 32.10 14.62 12.03
C GLU A 114 32.50 14.94 10.58
N GLU A 115 31.53 14.87 9.67
CA GLU A 115 31.51 15.74 8.49
C GLU A 115 30.28 16.63 8.59
N ALA A 116 30.53 17.89 8.93
CA ALA A 116 29.55 18.96 8.92
C ALA A 116 29.13 19.28 7.48
N LYS A 117 27.83 19.19 7.19
CA LYS A 117 27.18 19.91 6.08
C LYS A 117 25.90 20.58 6.56
N ASP A 118 26.09 21.81 7.01
CA ASP A 118 25.42 23.03 6.56
C ASP A 118 23.92 22.99 6.20
N GLY A 119 23.14 23.71 7.00
CA GLY A 119 22.14 24.64 6.48
C GLY A 119 20.82 24.09 5.93
N SER A 120 19.94 23.57 6.80
CA SER A 120 18.49 23.53 6.50
C SER A 120 17.72 24.30 7.56
N LYS A 121 17.07 25.40 7.13
CA LYS A 121 16.09 26.17 7.92
C LYS A 121 15.09 25.18 8.53
N GLY A 122 15.15 25.00 9.85
CA GLY A 122 14.31 24.07 10.59
C GLY A 122 12.82 24.44 10.50
N CYS A 123 12.15 23.97 9.46
CA CYS A 123 10.71 23.83 9.47
C CYS A 123 10.39 22.70 10.44
N VAL A 124 9.99 23.06 11.67
CA VAL A 124 9.39 22.09 12.58
C VAL A 124 8.13 21.58 11.87
N ASP A 125 8.18 20.36 11.36
CA ASP A 125 7.04 19.69 10.72
C ASP A 125 5.93 19.53 11.76
N LYS A 126 5.03 20.52 11.81
CA LYS A 126 3.86 20.50 12.68
C LYS A 126 3.04 19.26 12.37
N ASN A 127 2.61 18.52 13.39
CA ASN A 127 1.74 17.38 13.17
C ASN A 127 0.37 17.86 12.68
N ILE A 128 -0.11 17.21 11.61
CA ILE A 128 -1.40 17.51 10.99
C ILE A 128 -2.33 16.32 11.22
N LEU A 129 -3.57 16.64 11.57
CA LEU A 129 -4.65 15.68 11.60
C LEU A 129 -5.29 15.59 10.22
N TYR A 130 -5.53 14.36 9.75
CA TYR A 130 -6.14 14.11 8.46
C TYR A 130 -7.22 13.03 8.53
N ARG A 131 -8.10 13.05 7.53
CA ARG A 131 -9.17 12.07 7.37
C ARG A 131 -8.63 10.81 6.71
N ALA A 132 -8.47 9.74 7.49
CA ALA A 132 -8.12 8.42 6.98
C ALA A 132 -9.37 7.61 6.65
N GLN A 133 -9.33 6.81 5.58
CA GLN A 133 -10.42 5.91 5.22
C GLN A 133 -10.39 4.65 6.09
N SER A 134 -11.55 4.22 6.57
CA SER A 134 -11.67 2.98 7.33
C SER A 134 -11.59 1.79 6.38
N ALA A 135 -10.60 0.91 6.61
CA ALA A 135 -10.47 -0.38 5.97
C ALA A 135 -10.64 -1.51 7.00
N ASP A 136 -10.90 -2.73 6.53
CA ASP A 136 -11.04 -3.89 7.40
C ASP A 136 -9.69 -4.27 8.02
N PHE A 137 -9.51 -3.89 9.29
CA PHE A 137 -8.26 -4.11 10.02
C PHE A 137 -7.88 -5.59 10.08
N SER A 138 -8.82 -6.54 10.11
CA SER A 138 -8.48 -7.97 10.11
C SER A 138 -7.76 -8.42 8.85
N GLU A 139 -8.09 -7.84 7.69
CA GLU A 139 -7.55 -8.29 6.40
C GLU A 139 -6.25 -7.59 6.02
N LEU A 140 -6.05 -6.34 6.45
CA LEU A 140 -4.85 -5.57 6.10
C LEU A 140 -3.71 -5.81 7.08
N THR A 141 -2.49 -5.90 6.55
CA THR A 141 -1.29 -5.87 7.38
C THR A 141 -1.00 -4.44 7.85
N GLY A 142 -0.20 -4.30 8.90
CA GLY A 142 0.18 -2.98 9.41
C GLY A 142 0.93 -2.11 8.40
N SER A 143 1.81 -2.72 7.59
CA SER A 143 2.52 -2.02 6.52
C SER A 143 1.59 -1.63 5.37
N GLU A 144 0.61 -2.48 5.02
CA GLU A 144 -0.43 -2.13 4.04
C GLU A 144 -1.25 -0.93 4.51
N LEU A 145 -1.67 -0.91 5.78
CA LEU A 145 -2.39 0.24 6.37
C LEU A 145 -1.54 1.50 6.39
N ARG A 146 -0.25 1.41 6.76
CA ARG A 146 0.66 2.55 6.80
C ARG A 146 0.83 3.18 5.43
N VAL A 147 1.06 2.36 4.39
CA VAL A 147 1.17 2.84 3.00
C VAL A 147 -0.16 3.43 2.52
N TYR A 148 -1.27 2.76 2.80
CA TYR A 148 -2.59 3.21 2.39
C TYR A 148 -2.98 4.57 3.01
N ASN A 149 -2.77 4.72 4.32
CA ASN A 149 -3.03 5.95 5.02
C ASN A 149 -2.09 7.08 4.57
N TYR A 150 -0.83 6.76 4.24
CA TYR A 150 0.12 7.74 3.71
C TYR A 150 -0.32 8.29 2.35
N ILE A 151 -0.75 7.41 1.45
CA ILE A 151 -1.34 7.81 0.16
C ILE A 151 -2.62 8.64 0.41
N THR A 152 -3.43 8.25 1.39
CA THR A 152 -4.66 8.99 1.78
C THR A 152 -4.37 10.39 2.27
N LEU A 153 -3.35 10.55 3.11
CA LEU A 153 -2.86 11.85 3.55
C LEU A 153 -2.48 12.74 2.36
N ARG A 154 -1.70 12.21 1.40
CA ARG A 154 -1.21 12.96 0.24
C ARG A 154 -2.28 13.27 -0.80
N ALA A 155 -3.26 12.40 -0.97
CA ALA A 155 -4.39 12.59 -1.88
C ALA A 155 -5.37 13.66 -1.41
N GLY A 156 -5.46 13.90 -0.10
CA GLY A 156 -6.34 14.90 0.49
C GLY A 156 -7.80 14.72 0.06
N LYS A 157 -8.49 15.82 -0.23
CA LYS A 157 -9.90 15.81 -0.66
C LYS A 157 -10.10 15.24 -2.06
N GLY A 158 -9.10 15.37 -2.94
CA GLY A 158 -9.18 14.93 -4.34
C GLY A 158 -9.17 13.41 -4.51
N CYS A 159 -8.86 12.65 -3.45
CA CYS A 159 -8.74 11.19 -3.48
C CYS A 159 -7.75 10.67 -4.54
N SER A 160 -6.89 11.52 -5.09
CA SER A 160 -5.84 11.14 -6.04
C SER A 160 -4.55 11.89 -5.74
N CYS A 161 -3.40 11.25 -5.95
CA CYS A 161 -2.10 11.90 -5.83
C CYS A 161 -1.06 11.28 -6.78
N PHE A 162 -0.09 12.10 -7.19
CA PHE A 162 1.09 11.66 -7.91
C PHE A 162 2.20 11.41 -6.90
N LEU A 163 2.64 10.16 -6.78
CA LEU A 163 3.72 9.79 -5.87
C LEU A 163 4.69 8.82 -6.54
N SER A 164 5.97 8.97 -6.22
CA SER A 164 6.95 7.93 -6.58
C SER A 164 6.96 6.82 -5.52
N LYS A 165 7.34 5.60 -5.91
CA LYS A 165 7.50 4.50 -4.95
C LYS A 165 8.61 4.79 -3.92
N ARG A 166 9.62 5.59 -4.31
CA ARG A 166 10.73 6.01 -3.43
C ARG A 166 10.25 7.01 -2.38
N GLU A 167 9.38 7.93 -2.75
CA GLU A 167 8.79 8.91 -1.84
C GLU A 167 7.90 8.26 -0.79
N ILE A 168 7.05 7.31 -1.20
CA ILE A 168 6.23 6.52 -0.26
C ILE A 168 7.12 5.71 0.69
N ALA A 169 8.20 5.11 0.18
CA ALA A 169 9.16 4.37 0.97
C ALA A 169 9.86 5.25 2.03
N ALA A 170 10.29 6.44 1.63
CA ALA A 170 10.89 7.42 2.54
C ALA A 170 9.89 7.87 3.61
N GLY A 171 8.67 8.28 3.23
CA GLY A 171 7.67 8.77 4.17
C GLY A 171 7.08 7.70 5.10
N CYS A 172 7.15 6.42 4.73
CA CYS A 172 6.72 5.32 5.60
C CYS A 172 7.87 4.64 6.35
N GLU A 173 9.13 4.99 6.07
CA GLU A 173 10.35 4.31 6.56
C GLU A 173 10.35 2.80 6.27
N ILE A 174 9.96 2.43 5.04
CA ILE A 174 9.84 1.03 4.61
C ILE A 174 10.57 0.85 3.28
N SER A 175 11.15 -0.33 3.02
CA SER A 175 11.81 -0.61 1.74
C SER A 175 10.87 -0.46 0.53
N THR A 176 11.41 0.05 -0.57
CA THR A 176 10.68 0.22 -1.84
C THR A 176 10.05 -1.07 -2.36
N ALA A 177 10.71 -2.22 -2.14
CA ALA A 177 10.18 -3.53 -2.47
C ALA A 177 8.92 -3.88 -1.66
N THR A 178 8.91 -3.55 -0.36
CA THR A 178 7.75 -3.77 0.51
C THR A 178 6.61 -2.83 0.14
N VAL A 179 6.91 -1.56 -0.17
CA VAL A 179 5.92 -0.61 -0.71
C VAL A 179 5.30 -1.15 -1.99
N TYR A 180 6.10 -1.63 -2.93
CA TYR A 180 5.59 -2.25 -4.17
C TYR A 180 4.64 -3.42 -3.89
N ARG A 181 5.01 -4.34 -2.98
CA ARG A 181 4.16 -5.47 -2.58
C ARG A 181 2.86 -4.98 -1.92
N CYS A 182 2.92 -3.98 -1.04
CA CYS A 182 1.76 -3.41 -0.37
C CYS A 182 0.80 -2.78 -1.38
N ILE A 183 1.31 -1.94 -2.28
CA ILE A 183 0.54 -1.29 -3.34
C ILE A 183 -0.19 -2.32 -4.21
N LYS A 184 0.51 -3.38 -4.63
CA LYS A 184 -0.12 -4.48 -5.41
C LYS A 184 -1.24 -5.16 -4.64
N LYS A 185 -1.04 -5.45 -3.35
CA LYS A 185 -2.08 -6.04 -2.49
C LYS A 185 -3.27 -5.11 -2.27
N LEU A 186 -3.03 -3.82 -2.04
CA LEU A 186 -4.09 -2.81 -1.87
C LEU A 186 -4.93 -2.66 -3.14
N ALA A 187 -4.30 -2.67 -4.31
CA ALA A 187 -5.00 -2.69 -5.59
C ALA A 187 -5.81 -3.97 -5.80
N ASN A 188 -5.23 -5.14 -5.48
CA ASN A 188 -5.92 -6.42 -5.54
C ASN A 188 -7.09 -6.51 -4.55
N LYS A 189 -7.09 -5.73 -3.47
CA LYS A 189 -8.21 -5.58 -2.53
C LYS A 189 -9.26 -4.55 -2.98
N GLY A 190 -8.98 -3.80 -4.05
CA GLY A 190 -9.88 -2.76 -4.58
C GLY A 190 -9.88 -1.49 -3.76
N LEU A 191 -8.86 -1.25 -2.93
CA LEU A 191 -8.73 -0.02 -2.13
C LEU A 191 -8.00 1.09 -2.89
N LEU A 192 -7.23 0.72 -3.92
CA LEU A 192 -6.34 1.62 -4.64
C LEU A 192 -6.38 1.35 -6.15
N GLY A 193 -6.67 2.38 -6.94
CA GLY A 193 -6.44 2.43 -8.37
C GLY A 193 -5.02 2.92 -8.66
N ILE A 194 -4.33 2.27 -9.60
CA ILE A 194 -2.97 2.63 -9.97
C ILE A 194 -2.94 2.86 -11.48
N GLN A 195 -2.52 4.06 -11.88
CA GLN A 195 -2.19 4.37 -13.26
C GLN A 195 -0.69 4.65 -13.34
N ALA A 196 0.03 3.74 -13.99
CA ALA A 196 1.44 3.93 -14.27
C ALA A 196 1.60 5.10 -15.23
N GLN A 197 2.49 6.03 -14.90
CA GLN A 197 2.84 7.11 -15.80
C GLN A 197 4.28 6.95 -16.26
N THR A 198 4.48 7.22 -17.54
CA THR A 198 5.80 7.30 -18.15
C THR A 198 6.13 8.76 -18.39
N ARG A 199 7.41 9.11 -18.28
CA ARG A 199 7.88 10.47 -18.60
C ARG A 199 7.91 10.79 -20.10
N ASN A 200 7.30 9.94 -20.94
CA ASN A 200 7.33 10.09 -22.40
C ASN A 200 6.74 11.45 -22.83
N SER A 201 5.65 11.88 -22.21
CA SER A 201 5.04 13.18 -22.51
C SER A 201 5.92 14.40 -22.18
N ILE A 202 6.91 14.25 -21.28
CA ILE A 202 7.77 15.35 -20.82
C ILE A 202 9.16 15.28 -21.45
N THR A 203 9.74 14.08 -21.51
CA THR A 203 11.16 13.86 -21.88
C THR A 203 11.32 13.01 -23.14
N GLY A 204 10.24 12.44 -23.71
CA GLY A 204 10.31 11.52 -24.85
C GLY A 204 10.78 10.10 -24.50
N ASP A 205 11.07 9.84 -23.22
CA ASP A 205 11.55 8.55 -22.72
C ASP A 205 10.43 7.72 -22.08
N ASN A 206 10.44 6.40 -22.31
CA ASN A 206 9.53 5.45 -21.65
C ASN A 206 9.93 5.10 -20.20
N GLY A 207 10.78 5.91 -19.56
CA GLY A 207 11.13 5.74 -18.15
C GLY A 207 9.90 5.93 -17.24
N THR A 208 9.77 5.10 -16.21
CA THR A 208 8.70 5.24 -15.21
C THR A 208 8.82 6.56 -14.45
N ALA A 209 7.75 7.35 -14.48
CA ALA A 209 7.58 8.56 -13.69
C ALA A 209 6.92 8.25 -12.33
N SER A 210 6.42 9.28 -11.64
CA SER A 210 5.50 9.09 -10.51
C SER A 210 4.23 8.41 -10.99
N ASN A 211 3.69 7.50 -10.17
CA ASN A 211 2.42 6.87 -10.50
C ASN A 211 1.28 7.76 -10.01
N LEU A 212 0.18 7.78 -10.75
CA LEU A 212 -1.07 8.34 -10.27
C LEU A 212 -1.79 7.27 -9.45
N TYR A 213 -1.98 7.56 -8.16
CA TYR A 213 -2.75 6.72 -7.24
C TYR A 213 -4.12 7.35 -7.02
N THR A 214 -5.17 6.56 -7.18
CA THR A 214 -6.54 6.96 -6.90
C THR A 214 -7.10 6.10 -5.78
N ILE A 215 -7.64 6.72 -4.74
CA ILE A 215 -8.24 6.03 -3.60
C ILE A 215 -9.66 5.70 -3.98
N LEU A 216 -9.96 4.41 -4.01
CA LEU A 216 -11.26 3.95 -4.45
C LEU A 216 -12.26 4.02 -3.29
N PRO A 217 -13.45 4.59 -3.52
CA PRO A 217 -14.54 4.48 -2.56
C PRO A 217 -14.83 2.99 -2.30
N PHE A 218 -15.04 2.58 -1.05
CA PHE A 218 -15.34 1.19 -0.69
C PHE A 218 -16.66 0.74 -1.35
N ALA A 219 -16.59 0.30 -2.60
CA ALA A 219 -17.68 -0.36 -3.28
C ALA A 219 -17.64 -1.82 -2.82
N ARG A 220 -18.73 -2.29 -2.18
CA ARG A 220 -18.92 -3.72 -1.94
C ARG A 220 -18.75 -4.40 -3.29
N ARG A 221 -17.70 -5.21 -3.45
CA ARG A 221 -17.55 -6.03 -4.66
C ARG A 221 -18.87 -6.79 -4.85
N PRO A 222 -19.56 -6.67 -5.99
CA PRO A 222 -20.58 -7.65 -6.30
C PRO A 222 -19.85 -9.00 -6.31
N LYS A 223 -20.28 -9.92 -5.44
CA LYS A 223 -19.71 -11.27 -5.43
C LYS A 223 -19.85 -11.81 -6.86
N LEU A 224 -18.72 -12.07 -7.52
CA LEU A 224 -18.64 -12.60 -8.89
C LEU A 224 -19.43 -13.90 -9.11
N ALA A 225 -19.96 -14.51 -8.05
CA ALA A 225 -20.96 -15.58 -8.11
C ALA A 225 -22.22 -15.19 -8.91
N ALA A 226 -22.69 -13.93 -8.81
CA ALA A 226 -23.87 -13.48 -9.54
C ALA A 226 -23.62 -13.34 -11.07
N ALA A 227 -22.39 -12.96 -11.46
CA ALA A 227 -22.02 -12.84 -12.88
C ALA A 227 -21.87 -14.21 -13.56
N LYS A 228 -21.44 -15.25 -12.82
CA LYS A 228 -21.41 -16.63 -13.32
C LYS A 228 -22.81 -17.20 -13.55
N LEU A 229 -23.79 -16.87 -12.70
CA LEU A 229 -25.19 -17.26 -12.89
C LEU A 229 -25.83 -16.59 -14.11
N LEU A 230 -25.53 -15.31 -14.36
CA LEU A 230 -26.03 -14.60 -15.56
C LEU A 230 -25.43 -15.16 -16.86
N PHE A 231 -24.15 -15.53 -16.89
CA PHE A 231 -23.55 -16.19 -18.05
C PHE A 231 -24.12 -17.60 -18.30
N ALA A 232 -24.40 -18.36 -17.23
CA ALA A 232 -25.03 -19.68 -17.35
C ALA A 232 -26.49 -19.60 -17.84
N PHE A 233 -27.24 -18.58 -17.41
CA PHE A 233 -28.64 -18.39 -17.84
C PHE A 233 -28.75 -17.97 -19.31
N LEU A 234 -27.77 -17.21 -19.83
CA LEU A 234 -27.73 -16.79 -21.22
C LEU A 234 -27.32 -17.93 -22.18
N LEU A 235 -26.45 -18.85 -21.75
CA LEU A 235 -26.07 -20.03 -22.55
C LEU A 235 -27.14 -21.14 -22.56
N ASN A 236 -27.97 -21.25 -21.52
CA ASN A 236 -29.09 -22.20 -21.52
C ASN A 236 -30.28 -21.78 -22.38
N ARG A 237 -30.36 -20.51 -22.79
CA ARG A 237 -31.48 -20.01 -23.61
C ARG A 237 -31.29 -20.30 -25.11
N THR A 238 -30.11 -20.76 -25.53
CA THR A 238 -29.79 -21.05 -26.94
C THR A 238 -29.85 -22.54 -27.30
N LEU A 239 -30.28 -23.43 -26.39
CA LEU A 239 -30.27 -24.89 -26.59
C LEU A 239 -31.66 -25.56 -26.50
N CYS A 240 -32.73 -24.87 -26.87
CA CYS A 240 -34.08 -25.47 -26.89
C CYS A 240 -34.85 -25.09 -28.16
N TYR A 241 -34.60 -25.81 -29.26
CA TYR A 241 -35.44 -26.05 -30.45
C TYR A 241 -34.60 -27.02 -31.31
N SER A 242 -34.94 -28.25 -31.69
CA SER A 242 -36.20 -28.99 -31.89
C SER A 242 -35.84 -30.51 -32.09
N PRO A 243 -36.80 -31.45 -32.19
CA PRO A 243 -36.59 -32.88 -31.91
C PRO A 243 -36.31 -33.71 -33.17
N ILE A 244 -35.40 -34.68 -33.12
CA ILE A 244 -35.29 -35.75 -34.11
C ILE A 244 -34.95 -37.08 -33.41
N SER A 245 -35.73 -38.09 -33.78
CA SER A 245 -35.71 -39.52 -33.41
C SER A 245 -34.39 -40.24 -33.76
N PRO A 246 -34.16 -41.45 -33.20
CA PRO A 246 -32.89 -42.14 -33.27
C PRO A 246 -32.82 -43.03 -34.50
N ASP A 247 -31.71 -43.01 -35.22
CA ASP A 247 -31.24 -44.18 -35.96
C ASP A 247 -29.72 -44.18 -36.04
N SER A 248 -29.19 -45.37 -35.77
CA SER A 248 -27.80 -45.79 -35.77
C SER A 248 -27.13 -45.63 -37.15
N VAL A 249 -25.81 -45.45 -37.18
CA VAL A 249 -24.84 -46.39 -37.78
C VAL A 249 -23.46 -45.72 -37.92
N THR A 250 -22.49 -46.36 -37.26
CA THR A 250 -21.03 -46.50 -37.49
C THR A 250 -20.26 -45.46 -38.32
N GLY A 251 -19.11 -45.06 -37.76
CA GLY A 251 -17.90 -44.84 -38.56
C GLY A 251 -16.95 -43.78 -38.01
N GLU A 252 -15.73 -44.23 -37.73
CA GLU A 252 -14.48 -43.44 -37.72
C GLU A 252 -14.09 -42.70 -36.42
N GLY A 253 -12.92 -43.09 -35.93
CA GLY A 253 -12.30 -42.57 -34.73
C GLY A 253 -11.87 -41.13 -34.91
N PHE A 254 -12.37 -40.26 -34.04
CA PHE A 254 -11.85 -38.91 -33.88
C PHE A 254 -10.56 -38.95 -33.06
N THR A 255 -9.43 -38.74 -33.73
CA THR A 255 -8.19 -38.33 -33.06
C THR A 255 -8.43 -37.00 -32.36
N VAL A 256 -8.37 -37.00 -31.02
CA VAL A 256 -8.37 -35.77 -30.23
C VAL A 256 -7.01 -35.10 -30.42
N VAL A 257 -6.93 -34.18 -31.40
CA VAL A 257 -5.84 -33.22 -31.47
C VAL A 257 -6.06 -32.19 -30.37
N THR A 258 -5.47 -32.44 -29.20
CA THR A 258 -5.31 -31.38 -28.20
C THR A 258 -4.46 -30.28 -28.81
N PRO A 259 -4.86 -29.00 -28.79
CA PRO A 259 -3.95 -27.93 -29.14
C PRO A 259 -2.83 -27.93 -28.09
N ARG A 260 -1.63 -28.33 -28.51
CA ARG A 260 -0.41 -28.05 -27.75
C ARG A 260 -0.37 -26.55 -27.53
N THR A 261 -0.43 -26.15 -26.27
CA THR A 261 -0.04 -24.82 -25.83
C THR A 261 1.35 -24.52 -26.38
N LEU A 262 1.42 -23.65 -27.38
CA LEU A 262 2.68 -23.07 -27.83
C LEU A 262 3.21 -22.25 -26.66
N SER A 263 4.20 -22.83 -25.97
CA SER A 263 5.14 -22.07 -25.16
C SER A 263 5.75 -21.01 -26.07
N LEU A 264 5.34 -19.76 -25.88
CA LEU A 264 6.04 -18.57 -26.38
C LEU A 264 7.39 -18.49 -25.64
N LYS A 265 8.32 -19.38 -26.02
CA LYS A 265 9.73 -19.11 -25.86
C LYS A 265 10.02 -17.90 -26.73
N ASN A 266 10.44 -16.82 -26.09
CA ASN A 266 10.87 -15.56 -26.69
C ASN A 266 11.76 -15.81 -27.91
N LYS A 267 11.18 -15.77 -29.11
CA LYS A 267 11.88 -15.38 -30.33
C LYS A 267 11.50 -13.94 -30.61
N THR A 268 12.03 -13.04 -29.80
CA THR A 268 12.23 -11.66 -30.24
C THR A 268 13.29 -11.70 -31.32
N LEU A 269 12.86 -11.73 -32.58
CA LEU A 269 13.67 -11.14 -33.66
C LEU A 269 13.95 -9.71 -33.20
N LYS A 270 15.19 -9.46 -32.74
CA LYS A 270 15.71 -8.12 -32.51
C LYS A 270 15.61 -7.38 -33.84
N LYS A 271 14.48 -6.72 -34.11
CA LYS A 271 14.50 -5.56 -35.00
C LYS A 271 15.39 -4.54 -34.30
N GLU A 272 16.53 -4.25 -34.90
CA GLU A 272 17.37 -3.16 -34.41
C GLU A 272 16.52 -1.89 -34.32
N PRO A 273 16.59 -1.16 -33.20
CA PRO A 273 15.78 0.01 -33.02
C PRO A 273 16.20 1.07 -34.06
N GLU A 274 15.22 1.70 -34.72
CA GLU A 274 15.41 2.62 -35.85
C GLU A 274 16.37 3.80 -35.55
N TRP A 275 16.62 4.12 -34.28
CA TRP A 275 17.60 5.14 -33.91
C TRP A 275 19.04 4.68 -34.18
N LYS A 276 19.35 3.38 -34.13
CA LYS A 276 20.69 2.85 -34.45
C LYS A 276 20.99 2.94 -35.93
N THR A 277 20.03 2.61 -36.80
CA THR A 277 20.20 2.75 -38.25
C THR A 277 20.37 4.23 -38.63
N LYS A 278 19.57 5.12 -38.04
CA LYS A 278 19.70 6.58 -38.23
C LYS A 278 21.02 7.16 -37.70
N PHE A 279 21.56 6.62 -36.61
CA PHE A 279 22.86 7.05 -36.07
C PHE A 279 24.02 6.61 -36.97
N ILE A 280 23.98 5.38 -37.49
CA ILE A 280 24.99 4.85 -38.42
C ILE A 280 24.94 5.61 -39.76
N GLU A 281 23.75 5.94 -40.28
CA GLU A 281 23.58 6.77 -41.47
C GLU A 281 24.16 8.18 -41.28
N ARG A 282 23.88 8.83 -40.15
CA ARG A 282 24.45 10.16 -39.85
C ARG A 282 25.97 10.11 -39.69
N GLY A 283 26.51 9.07 -39.06
CA GLY A 283 27.96 8.87 -38.93
C GLY A 283 28.66 8.65 -40.27
N ARG A 284 28.06 7.85 -41.17
CA ARG A 284 28.59 7.62 -42.53
C ARG A 284 28.55 8.89 -43.39
N ASN A 285 27.47 9.66 -43.30
CA ASN A 285 27.30 10.91 -44.05
C ASN A 285 28.23 12.04 -43.55
N TRP A 286 28.58 12.01 -42.26
CA TRP A 286 29.59 12.90 -41.68
C TRP A 286 31.01 12.51 -42.11
N LEU A 287 31.35 11.21 -42.10
CA LEU A 287 32.65 10.72 -42.58
C LEU A 287 32.86 10.96 -44.08
N SER A 288 31.83 10.81 -44.93
CA SER A 288 31.93 11.13 -46.36
C SER A 288 32.09 12.62 -46.64
N LYS A 289 31.65 13.50 -45.73
CA LYS A 289 31.87 14.94 -45.82
C LYS A 289 33.30 15.34 -45.43
N ILE A 290 33.93 14.60 -44.51
CA ILE A 290 35.33 14.83 -44.11
C ILE A 290 36.31 14.25 -45.14
N LEU A 291 36.01 13.09 -45.73
CA LEU A 291 36.91 12.46 -46.70
C LEU A 291 36.86 13.10 -48.11
N ASN A 292 35.83 13.90 -48.42
CA ASN A 292 35.73 14.63 -49.68
C ASN A 292 36.31 16.06 -49.62
N THR A 293 36.83 16.51 -48.48
CA THR A 293 37.44 17.85 -48.35
C THR A 293 38.95 17.88 -48.62
N ASP A 294 39.61 16.73 -48.78
CA ASP A 294 41.07 16.65 -48.99
C ASP A 294 41.47 16.41 -50.46
N GLY A 295 40.54 16.61 -51.41
CA GLY A 295 40.72 16.30 -52.83
C GLY A 295 40.60 17.48 -53.79
N LYS A 296 40.97 18.70 -53.38
CA LYS A 296 41.19 19.81 -54.32
C LYS A 296 42.59 20.38 -54.15
N VAL A 297 43.49 19.86 -54.98
CA VAL A 297 44.68 20.56 -55.50
C VAL A 297 44.21 21.80 -56.27
#